data_AF-A0A8J7HMB1-F1
#
_entry.id   AF-A0A8J7HMB1-F1
#
_cell.length_a   1.000
_cell.length_b   1.000
_cell.length_c   1.000
_cell.angle_alpha   90.00
_cell.angle_beta   90.00
_cell.angle_gamma   90.00
#
_symmetry.space_group_name_H-M   'P 1'
#
loop_
_entity.id
_entity.type
_entity.pdbx_description
1 polymer ?
#
loop_
_entity_poly.entity_id
_entity_poly.type
_entity_poly.pdbx_seq_one_letter_code
_entity_poly.pdbx_strand_id
1 'polypeptide(L)'
;MGNDKLYIEIPAEQNSPYQERIPSGYDPMQEIYLRGRAFRSMSGGRIPWWVLISGWLIFGGLALLMLISAIASQSFGLLLPLAFVSIPVLILWRGTVAKVSTTKPRRR
;
A
#
# COMPACT_ATOMS: atom_id res chain seq x y z
N MET A 1 -34.11 53.30 27.00
CA MET A 1 -32.89 53.50 26.17
C MET A 1 -31.83 52.55 26.72
N GLY A 2 -31.13 51.69 25.98
CA GLY A 2 -31.06 51.39 24.55
C GLY A 2 -30.68 49.91 24.41
N ASN A 3 -31.04 49.30 23.29
CA ASN A 3 -30.83 47.88 23.00
C ASN A 3 -29.72 47.81 21.95
N ASP A 4 -28.48 47.90 22.39
CA ASP A 4 -27.31 48.05 21.50
C ASP A 4 -26.88 46.67 21.00
N LYS A 5 -27.58 46.18 19.97
CA LYS A 5 -27.14 45.01 19.22
C LYS A 5 -25.97 45.40 18.32
N LEU A 6 -24.78 44.90 18.65
CA LEU A 6 -23.59 44.98 17.81
C LEU A 6 -23.78 44.11 16.56
N TYR A 7 -23.97 44.75 15.41
CA TYR A 7 -23.95 44.09 14.10
C TYR A 7 -22.51 44.10 13.58
N ILE A 8 -21.94 42.92 13.39
CA ILE A 8 -20.63 42.75 12.75
C ILE A 8 -20.91 42.45 11.28
N GLU A 9 -20.64 43.42 10.41
CA GLU A 9 -20.72 43.24 8.96
C GLU A 9 -19.51 42.43 8.50
N ILE A 10 -19.74 41.16 8.16
CA ILE A 10 -18.72 40.29 7.56
C ILE A 10 -18.68 40.63 6.07
N PRO A 11 -17.53 41.05 5.50
CA PRO A 11 -17.43 41.35 4.07
C PRO A 11 -17.72 40.08 3.26
N ALA A 12 -18.61 40.20 2.26
CA ALA A 12 -19.05 39.09 1.43
C ALA A 12 -17.97 38.54 0.48
N GLU A 13 -16.90 39.30 0.24
CA GLU A 13 -15.81 38.88 -0.64
C GLU A 13 -14.75 38.06 0.12
N GLN A 14 -15.11 36.81 0.41
CA GLN A 14 -14.14 35.81 0.79
C GLN A 14 -13.60 35.19 -0.51
N ASN A 15 -12.58 35.82 -1.11
CA ASN A 15 -11.86 35.24 -2.23
C ASN A 15 -11.33 33.86 -1.79
N SER A 16 -11.88 32.79 -2.37
CA SER A 16 -11.43 31.44 -2.05
C SER A 16 -9.97 31.30 -2.48
N PRO A 17 -9.05 30.84 -1.61
CA PRO A 17 -7.63 30.68 -1.95
C PRO A 17 -7.39 29.59 -3.01
N TYR A 18 -8.42 28.84 -3.38
CA TYR A 18 -8.36 27.79 -4.39
C TYR A 18 -8.75 28.37 -5.75
N GLN A 19 -7.82 29.11 -6.33
CA GLN A 19 -7.85 29.42 -7.75
C GLN A 19 -7.86 28.11 -8.53
N GLU A 20 -8.96 27.80 -9.23
CA GLU A 20 -9.07 26.62 -10.08
C GLU A 20 -7.91 26.61 -11.07
N ARG A 21 -6.95 25.71 -10.82
CA ARG A 21 -5.76 25.57 -11.64
C ARG A 21 -6.20 24.96 -12.97
N ILE A 22 -6.08 25.74 -14.04
CA ILE A 22 -6.33 25.32 -15.42
C ILE A 22 -5.51 24.03 -15.67
N PRO A 23 -6.13 22.93 -16.14
CA PRO A 23 -5.43 21.67 -16.32
C PRO A 23 -4.42 21.82 -17.47
N SER A 24 -3.17 22.13 -17.13
CA SER A 24 -2.04 21.93 -18.02
C SER A 24 -1.81 20.43 -18.18
N GLY A 25 -1.70 19.93 -19.41
CA GLY A 25 -1.77 18.52 -19.78
C GLY A 25 -0.75 17.55 -19.14
N TYR A 26 0.07 17.99 -18.19
CA TYR A 26 0.87 17.12 -17.33
C TYR A 26 1.29 17.88 -16.06
N ASP A 27 0.76 17.50 -14.89
CA ASP A 27 1.19 18.07 -13.60
C ASP A 27 2.06 17.05 -12.84
N PRO A 28 3.40 17.12 -12.93
CA PRO A 28 4.30 16.14 -12.32
C PRO A 28 4.17 16.09 -10.80
N MET A 29 3.70 17.18 -10.17
CA MET A 29 3.45 17.21 -8.73
C MET A 29 2.30 16.27 -8.34
N GLN A 30 1.22 16.28 -9.13
CA GLN A 30 0.06 15.40 -8.91
C GLN A 30 0.45 13.93 -9.05
N GLU A 31 1.35 13.61 -9.98
CA GLU A 31 1.83 12.25 -10.19
C GLU A 31 2.63 11.72 -8.98
N ILE A 32 3.51 12.53 -8.39
CA ILE A 32 4.27 12.16 -7.18
C ILE A 32 3.31 11.92 -6.00
N TYR A 33 2.29 12.77 -5.84
CA TYR A 33 1.26 12.60 -4.82
C TYR A 33 0.44 11.32 -5.01
N LEU A 34 0.06 11.00 -6.26
CA LEU A 34 -0.67 9.78 -6.58
C LEU A 34 0.17 8.53 -6.32
N ARG A 35 1.45 8.53 -6.74
CA ARG A 35 2.39 7.44 -6.46
C ARG A 35 2.61 7.26 -4.96
N GLY A 36 2.87 8.34 -4.22
CA GLY A 36 3.05 8.29 -2.77
C GLY A 36 1.81 7.78 -2.02
N ARG A 37 0.61 8.17 -2.45
CA ARG A 37 -0.66 7.64 -1.93
C ARG A 37 -0.81 6.15 -2.25
N ALA A 38 -0.48 5.72 -3.47
CA ALA A 38 -0.53 4.32 -3.87
C ALA A 38 0.39 3.46 -2.98
N PHE A 39 1.64 3.89 -2.75
CA PHE A 39 2.57 3.18 -1.87
C PHE A 39 2.12 3.12 -0.42
N ARG A 40 1.60 4.24 0.14
CA ARG A 40 0.99 4.23 1.49
C ARG A 40 -0.24 3.33 1.59
N SER A 41 -1.04 3.25 0.53
CA SER A 41 -2.21 2.38 0.48
C SER A 41 -1.83 0.89 0.35
N MET A 42 -0.73 0.59 -0.35
CA MET A 42 -0.14 -0.76 -0.42
C MET A 42 0.42 -1.19 0.95
N SER A 43 1.12 -0.31 1.66
CA SER A 43 1.62 -0.61 3.02
C SER A 43 0.50 -0.72 4.07
N GLY A 44 -0.68 -0.16 3.79
CA GLY A 44 -1.87 -0.25 4.65
C GLY A 44 -2.74 -1.51 4.45
N GLY A 45 -2.25 -2.51 3.71
CA GLY A 45 -2.97 -3.79 3.53
C GLY A 45 -4.05 -3.80 2.44
N ARG A 46 -4.14 -2.78 1.58
CA ARG A 46 -5.06 -2.76 0.42
C ARG A 46 -4.55 -3.54 -0.80
N ILE A 47 -3.51 -4.38 -0.63
CA ILE A 47 -3.00 -5.24 -1.70
C ILE A 47 -4.13 -6.20 -2.15
N PRO A 48 -4.41 -6.36 -3.45
CA PRO A 48 -5.45 -7.27 -3.93
C PRO A 48 -5.20 -8.71 -3.46
N TRP A 49 -6.25 -9.46 -3.10
CA TRP A 49 -6.10 -10.85 -2.62
C TRP A 49 -5.49 -11.74 -3.72
N TRP A 50 -5.85 -11.49 -4.97
CA TRP A 50 -5.29 -12.16 -6.15
C TRP A 50 -3.78 -11.96 -6.33
N VAL A 51 -3.25 -10.77 -6.03
CA VAL A 51 -1.80 -10.51 -6.10
C VAL A 51 -1.05 -11.32 -5.04
N LEU A 52 -1.65 -11.45 -3.86
CA LEU A 52 -1.11 -12.26 -2.78
C LEU A 52 -1.09 -13.75 -3.16
N ILE A 53 -2.22 -14.27 -3.67
CA ILE A 53 -2.37 -15.67 -4.08
C ILE A 53 -1.40 -16.01 -5.23
N SER A 54 -1.34 -15.18 -6.27
CA SER A 54 -0.44 -15.38 -7.40
C SER A 54 1.04 -15.31 -6.98
N GLY A 55 1.39 -14.36 -6.10
CA GLY A 55 2.73 -14.29 -5.51
C GLY A 55 3.09 -15.57 -4.75
N TRP A 56 2.19 -16.09 -3.92
CA TRP A 56 2.41 -17.36 -3.23
C TRP A 56 2.54 -18.55 -4.16
N LEU A 57 1.72 -18.61 -5.22
CA LEU A 57 1.77 -19.70 -6.19
C LEU A 57 3.12 -19.72 -6.92
N ILE A 58 3.58 -18.56 -7.40
CA ILE A 58 4.80 -18.45 -8.20
C ILE A 58 6.04 -18.59 -7.31
N PHE A 59 6.18 -17.73 -6.29
CA PHE A 59 7.38 -17.69 -5.47
C PHE A 59 7.41 -18.80 -4.42
N GLY A 60 6.27 -19.11 -3.81
CA GLY A 60 6.15 -20.21 -2.84
C GLY A 60 6.29 -21.57 -3.51
N GLY A 61 5.72 -21.76 -4.70
CA GLY A 61 5.88 -22.98 -5.49
C GLY A 61 7.35 -23.24 -5.87
N LEU A 62 8.04 -22.21 -6.36
CA LEU A 62 9.45 -22.30 -6.72
C LEU A 62 10.33 -22.59 -5.48
N ALA A 63 10.05 -21.94 -4.35
CA ALA A 63 10.72 -22.21 -3.08
C ALA A 63 10.54 -23.66 -2.61
N LEU A 64 9.33 -24.21 -2.72
CA LEU A 64 9.03 -25.59 -2.36
C LEU A 64 9.77 -26.58 -3.26
N LEU A 65 9.78 -26.36 -4.58
CA LEU A 65 10.51 -27.21 -5.52
C LEU A 65 12.02 -27.21 -5.25
N MET A 66 12.59 -26.05 -4.95
CA MET A 66 14.00 -25.96 -4.56
C MET A 66 14.27 -26.65 -3.22
N LEU A 67 13.36 -26.52 -2.24
CA LEU A 67 13.49 -27.19 -0.95
C LEU A 67 13.48 -28.71 -1.11
N ILE A 68 12.54 -29.25 -1.88
CA ILE A 68 12.45 -30.69 -2.18
C ILE A 68 13.73 -31.16 -2.89
N SER A 69 14.21 -30.39 -3.87
CA SER A 69 15.44 -30.73 -4.61
C SER A 69 16.66 -30.70 -3.71
N ALA A 70 16.75 -29.75 -2.78
CA ALA A 70 17.84 -29.65 -1.81
C ALA A 70 17.85 -30.83 -0.83
N ILE A 71 16.68 -31.24 -0.34
CA ILE A 71 16.53 -32.41 0.55
C ILE A 71 16.89 -33.70 -0.20
N ALA A 72 16.36 -33.88 -1.42
CA ALA A 72 16.61 -35.07 -2.23
C ALA A 72 18.09 -35.22 -2.61
N SER A 73 18.76 -34.11 -2.90
CA SER A 73 20.18 -34.12 -3.29
C SER A 73 21.14 -34.21 -2.10
N GLN A 74 20.64 -34.09 -0.85
CA GLN A 74 21.44 -34.03 0.39
C GLN A 74 22.66 -33.09 0.30
N SER A 75 22.54 -32.03 -0.49
CA SER A 75 23.66 -31.17 -0.86
C SER A 75 23.50 -29.79 -0.23
N PHE A 76 24.53 -29.39 0.51
CA PHE A 76 24.62 -28.05 1.10
C PHE A 76 24.83 -26.95 0.05
N GLY A 77 25.23 -27.28 -1.18
CA GLY A 77 25.44 -26.30 -2.26
C GLY A 77 24.16 -25.56 -2.66
N LEU A 78 22.99 -26.14 -2.37
CA LEU A 78 21.69 -25.55 -2.67
C LEU A 78 21.19 -24.59 -1.57
N LEU A 79 21.89 -24.45 -0.45
CA LEU A 79 21.48 -23.54 0.64
C LEU A 79 21.50 -22.08 0.22
N LEU A 80 22.52 -21.64 -0.53
CA LEU A 80 22.64 -20.25 -0.97
C LEU A 80 21.47 -19.84 -1.88
N PRO A 81 21.17 -20.56 -2.99
CA PRO A 81 20.03 -20.23 -3.83
C PRO A 81 18.69 -20.36 -3.07
N LEU A 82 18.57 -21.32 -2.15
CA LEU A 82 17.38 -21.45 -1.30
C LEU A 82 17.17 -20.20 -0.43
N ALA A 83 18.23 -19.65 0.15
CA ALA A 83 18.17 -18.41 0.93
C ALA A 83 17.64 -17.25 0.08
N PHE A 84 18.15 -17.06 -1.14
CA PHE A 84 17.66 -16.02 -2.05
C PHE A 84 16.18 -16.20 -2.41
N VAL A 85 15.75 -17.42 -2.71
CA VAL A 85 14.35 -17.73 -3.07
C VAL A 85 13.40 -17.56 -1.87
N SER A 86 13.89 -17.74 -0.65
CA SER A 86 13.07 -17.55 0.56
C SER A 86 12.75 -16.08 0.88
N ILE A 87 13.57 -15.12 0.43
CA ILE A 87 13.35 -13.68 0.67
C ILE A 87 11.96 -13.21 0.19
N PRO A 88 11.57 -13.42 -1.09
CA PRO A 88 10.24 -13.01 -1.56
C PRO A 88 9.11 -13.74 -0.82
N VAL A 89 9.31 -14.99 -0.40
CA VAL A 89 8.33 -15.74 0.40
C VAL A 89 8.13 -15.10 1.78
N LEU A 90 9.20 -14.67 2.44
CA LEU A 90 9.12 -13.95 3.71
C LEU A 90 8.42 -12.59 3.55
N ILE A 91 8.68 -11.87 2.47
CA ILE A 91 8.00 -10.61 2.16
C ILE A 91 6.49 -10.86 1.95
N LEU A 92 6.13 -11.89 1.17
CA LEU A 92 4.74 -12.29 0.95
C LEU A 92 4.05 -12.67 2.25
N TRP A 93 4.72 -13.44 3.12
CA TRP A 93 4.21 -13.80 4.45
C TRP A 93 3.92 -12.56 5.30
N ARG A 94 4.83 -11.58 5.35
CA ARG A 94 4.57 -10.33 6.08
C ARG A 94 3.39 -9.56 5.49
N GLY A 95 3.28 -9.54 4.16
CA GLY A 95 2.15 -8.94 3.46
C GLY A 95 0.82 -9.64 3.75
N THR A 96 0.81 -10.97 3.85
CA THR A 96 -0.40 -11.74 4.19
C THR A 96 -0.85 -11.46 5.61
N VAL A 97 0.08 -11.47 6.57
CA VAL A 97 -0.21 -11.18 7.98
C VAL A 97 -0.76 -9.75 8.14
N ALA A 98 -0.14 -8.77 7.49
CA ALA A 98 -0.60 -7.38 7.51
C ALA A 98 -2.01 -7.20 6.91
N LYS A 99 -2.34 -8.00 5.88
CA LYS A 99 -3.65 -7.95 5.24
C LYS A 99 -4.73 -8.64 6.07
N VAL A 100 -4.39 -9.77 6.70
CA VAL A 100 -5.31 -10.48 7.60
C VAL A 100 -5.59 -9.64 8.84
N SER A 101 -4.59 -8.93 9.38
CA SER A 101 -4.74 -8.12 10.59
C SER A 101 -5.58 -6.84 10.39
N THR A 102 -5.56 -6.23 9.20
CA THR A 102 -6.41 -5.08 8.86
C THR A 102 -7.85 -5.49 8.52
N THR A 103 -8.07 -6.78 8.20
CA THR A 103 -9.41 -7.37 8.05
C THR A 103 -9.98 -7.76 9.42
N LYS A 104 -9.78 -6.93 10.45
CA LYS A 104 -10.54 -7.08 11.71
C LYS A 104 -11.97 -6.61 11.42
N PRO A 105 -13.01 -7.42 11.68
CA PRO A 105 -14.37 -7.03 11.38
C PRO A 105 -14.69 -5.77 12.19
N ARG A 106 -15.01 -4.68 11.48
CA ARG A 106 -15.70 -3.54 12.04
C ARG A 106 -17.07 -4.06 12.48
N ARG A 107 -17.13 -4.62 13.70
CA ARG A 107 -18.37 -4.98 14.40
C ARG A 107 -19.21 -3.71 14.42
N ARG A 108 -20.24 -3.70 13.56
CA ARG A 108 -21.41 -2.83 13.73
C ARG A 108 -22.15 -3.28 14.99
#